data_AF-A0A953KK60-F1
#
_entry.id   AF-A0A953KK60-F1
#
_cell.length_a   1.000
_cell.length_b   1.000
_cell.length_c   1.000
_cell.angle_alpha   90.00
_cell.angle_beta   90.00
_cell.angle_gamma   90.00
#
_symmetry.space_group_name_H-M   'P 1'
#
loop_
_entity.id
_entity.type
_entity.pdbx_description
1 polymer ?
#
loop_
_entity_poly.entity_id
_entity_poly.type
_entity_poly.pdbx_seq_one_letter_code
_entity_poly.pdbx_strand_id
1 'polypeptide(L)'
;MNNFKKKETKKEVPSGAESRPGRIMSALIATLDGSFLSRSIGFNNMLFGFFCFILGLAYIANSYQSENNVRRTYKIAEELKELRSEYVSLKSELMFHSNQSEVAKIAAPIGLHESKEPPFKLFAQAPETK
;
A
#
# COMPACT_ATOMS: atom_id res chain seq x y z
N MET A 1 55.62 32.64 -58.66
CA MET A 1 56.61 31.60 -58.33
C MET A 1 55.95 30.51 -57.51
N ASN A 2 56.29 29.29 -57.87
CA ASN A 2 55.82 28.01 -57.35
C ASN A 2 56.41 27.66 -55.96
N ASN A 3 55.65 26.82 -55.26
CA ASN A 3 56.07 25.67 -54.42
C ASN A 3 56.91 25.92 -53.14
N PHE A 4 56.44 25.36 -52.01
CA PHE A 4 56.92 24.09 -51.41
C PHE A 4 56.25 23.94 -50.02
N LYS A 5 55.27 23.04 -49.83
CA LYS A 5 55.40 21.63 -49.39
C LYS A 5 55.97 21.56 -47.96
N LYS A 6 55.21 21.17 -46.92
CA LYS A 6 54.93 19.79 -46.46
C LYS A 6 53.94 19.90 -45.25
N LYS A 7 52.74 19.27 -45.18
CA LYS A 7 52.41 17.86 -44.80
C LYS A 7 53.35 17.29 -43.72
N GLU A 8 52.88 16.86 -42.54
CA GLU A 8 52.22 15.57 -42.23
C GLU A 8 51.49 15.70 -40.87
N THR A 9 50.17 15.47 -40.75
CA THR A 9 49.47 14.21 -40.41
C THR A 9 49.83 13.56 -39.06
N LYS A 10 48.97 13.74 -38.04
CA LYS A 10 48.41 12.60 -37.28
C LYS A 10 47.05 12.99 -36.67
N LYS A 11 46.01 12.25 -37.07
CA LYS A 11 44.68 12.21 -36.44
C LYS A 11 44.73 11.20 -35.29
N GLU A 12 44.22 11.56 -34.12
CA GLU A 12 43.46 10.70 -33.20
C GLU A 12 42.32 11.56 -32.59
N VAL A 13 41.14 10.98 -32.42
CA VAL A 13 39.80 11.59 -32.18
C VAL A 13 39.20 10.85 -30.97
N PRO A 14 38.23 11.36 -30.17
CA PRO A 14 37.91 12.70 -29.65
C PRO A 14 37.57 12.62 -28.12
N SER A 15 36.86 13.63 -27.59
CA SER A 15 36.03 13.64 -26.35
C SER A 15 36.61 14.52 -25.24
N GLY A 16 35.93 15.52 -24.70
CA GLY A 16 34.52 15.86 -24.83
C GLY A 16 34.06 16.55 -23.55
N ALA A 17 33.60 17.80 -23.72
CA ALA A 17 32.77 18.57 -22.78
C ALA A 17 33.37 18.93 -21.41
N GLU A 18 33.99 20.12 -21.35
CA GLU A 18 34.01 20.95 -20.14
C GLU A 18 32.57 21.39 -19.79
N SER A 19 31.79 20.49 -19.19
CA SER A 19 30.52 20.88 -18.57
C SER A 19 30.85 21.57 -17.26
N ARG A 20 30.89 22.91 -17.28
CA ARG A 20 30.94 23.74 -16.08
C ARG A 20 29.82 23.26 -15.16
N PRO A 21 30.11 22.52 -14.08
CA PRO A 21 29.04 22.08 -13.20
C PRO A 21 28.47 23.35 -12.61
N GLY A 22 27.14 23.47 -12.58
CA GLY A 22 26.49 24.60 -11.92
C GLY A 22 27.09 24.76 -10.52
N ARG A 23 27.22 25.99 -10.01
CA ARG A 23 27.92 26.28 -8.74
C ARG A 23 27.50 25.35 -7.59
N ILE A 24 26.26 24.86 -7.64
CA ILE A 24 25.65 23.87 -6.74
C ILE A 24 26.23 22.46 -6.94
N MET A 25 26.38 22.00 -8.18
CA MET A 25 26.95 20.69 -8.48
C MET A 25 28.46 20.66 -8.21
N SER A 26 29.18 21.75 -8.50
CA SER A 26 30.60 21.87 -8.12
C SER A 26 30.78 21.89 -6.60
N ALA A 27 29.85 22.50 -5.86
CA ALA A 27 29.86 22.48 -4.40
C ALA A 27 29.56 21.08 -3.84
N LEU A 28 28.57 20.36 -4.39
CA LEU A 28 28.28 18.98 -4.03
C LEU A 28 29.47 18.05 -4.32
N ILE A 29 30.10 18.19 -5.50
CA ILE A 29 31.29 17.44 -5.87
C ILE A 29 32.45 17.78 -4.93
N ALA A 30 32.72 19.06 -4.63
CA ALA A 30 33.79 19.46 -3.72
C ALA A 30 33.60 18.95 -2.27
N THR A 31 32.35 18.78 -1.83
CA THR A 31 32.05 18.17 -0.53
C THR A 31 32.21 16.65 -0.54
N LEU A 32 31.94 15.99 -1.67
CA LEU A 32 32.13 14.55 -1.86
C LEU A 32 33.59 14.16 -2.11
N ASP A 33 34.38 15.04 -2.74
CA ASP A 33 35.79 14.85 -3.11
C ASP A 33 36.75 14.95 -1.90
N GLY A 34 36.23 15.01 -0.68
CA GLY A 34 37.03 14.89 0.54
C GLY A 34 37.83 16.13 0.93
N SER A 35 37.66 17.26 0.23
CA SER A 35 38.29 18.54 0.61
C SER A 35 37.92 19.00 2.03
N PHE A 36 36.72 18.63 2.50
CA PHE A 36 36.25 18.83 3.87
C PHE A 36 36.85 17.84 4.88
N LEU A 37 37.18 16.62 4.44
CA LEU A 37 37.70 15.56 5.30
C LEU A 37 39.16 15.82 5.70
N SER A 38 39.93 16.46 4.80
CA SER A 38 41.35 16.78 4.99
C SER A 38 41.59 17.98 5.94
N ARG A 39 40.62 18.89 6.08
CA ARG A 39 40.78 20.13 6.87
C ARG A 39 40.47 19.93 8.36
N SER A 40 41.36 19.27 9.10
CA SER A 40 41.40 19.17 10.59
C SER A 40 40.20 18.56 11.34
N ILE A 41 39.03 18.38 10.70
CA ILE A 41 37.79 17.84 11.29
C ILE A 41 37.63 16.32 11.09
N GLY A 42 38.41 15.72 10.18
CA GLY A 42 38.22 14.35 9.69
C GLY A 42 38.45 13.24 10.71
N PHE A 43 39.39 13.40 11.65
CA PHE A 43 39.74 12.32 12.57
C PHE A 43 38.76 12.15 13.75
N ASN A 44 38.23 13.25 14.31
CA ASN A 44 37.30 13.16 15.45
C ASN A 44 35.85 12.83 15.05
N ASN A 45 35.42 13.22 13.84
CA ASN A 45 34.02 13.05 13.40
C ASN A 45 33.83 11.86 12.45
N MET A 46 34.86 11.04 12.20
CA MET A 46 34.76 9.86 11.34
C MET A 46 33.67 8.88 11.83
N LEU A 47 33.55 8.73 13.15
CA LEU A 47 32.55 7.87 13.79
C LEU A 47 31.10 8.37 13.55
N PHE A 48 30.91 9.69 13.44
CA PHE A 48 29.64 10.30 13.08
C PHE A 48 29.26 10.03 11.62
N GLY A 49 30.23 10.08 10.70
CA GLY A 49 30.00 9.68 9.30
C GLY A 49 29.57 8.21 9.17
N PHE A 50 30.21 7.32 9.93
CA PHE A 50 29.83 5.91 10.00
C PHE A 50 28.43 5.70 10.60
N PHE A 51 28.06 6.49 11.62
CA PHE A 51 26.71 6.50 12.18
C PHE A 51 25.66 6.89 11.13
N CYS A 52 25.89 7.95 10.35
CA CYS A 52 25.02 8.32 9.24
C CYS A 52 24.94 7.24 8.15
N PHE A 53 26.06 6.56 7.87
CA PHE A 53 26.07 5.44 6.94
C PHE A 53 25.19 4.29 7.41
N ILE A 54 25.31 3.89 8.68
CA ILE A 54 24.43 2.87 9.29
C ILE A 54 22.96 3.32 9.22
N LEU A 55 22.65 4.59 9.51
CA LEU A 55 21.29 5.11 9.39
C LEU A 55 20.78 5.04 7.95
N GLY A 56 21.64 5.31 6.96
CA GLY A 56 21.31 5.14 5.54
C GLY A 56 20.96 3.69 5.20
N LEU A 57 21.76 2.72 5.68
CA LEU A 57 21.44 1.30 5.52
C LEU A 57 20.14 0.90 6.23
N ALA A 58 19.94 1.37 7.46
CA ALA A 58 18.72 1.12 8.22
C ALA A 58 17.48 1.69 7.52
N TYR A 59 17.61 2.87 6.89
CA TYR A 59 16.55 3.47 6.10
C TYR A 59 16.18 2.62 4.88
N ILE A 60 17.18 2.18 4.10
CA ILE A 60 16.95 1.30 2.95
C ILE A 60 16.28 0.00 3.39
N ALA A 61 16.77 -0.63 4.46
CA ALA A 61 16.19 -1.84 5.03
C ALA A 61 14.73 -1.63 5.46
N ASN A 62 14.42 -0.49 6.11
CA ASN A 62 13.06 -0.15 6.51
C ASN A 62 12.14 0.07 5.30
N SER A 63 12.65 0.70 4.23
CA SER A 63 11.90 0.89 2.98
C SER A 63 11.47 -0.43 2.35
N TYR A 64 12.36 -1.42 2.29
CA TYR A 64 12.02 -2.77 1.79
C TYR A 64 10.92 -3.43 2.63
N GLN A 65 10.98 -3.27 3.95
CA GLN A 65 9.94 -3.81 4.83
C GLN A 65 8.59 -3.11 4.61
N SER A 66 8.60 -1.80 4.42
CA SER A 66 7.40 -1.01 4.12
C SER A 66 6.73 -1.48 2.82
N GLU A 67 7.50 -1.69 1.75
CA GLU A 67 6.97 -2.16 0.47
C GLU A 67 6.29 -3.53 0.60
N ASN A 68 6.87 -4.44 1.40
CA ASN A 68 6.29 -5.75 1.65
C ASN A 68 5.01 -5.67 2.49
N ASN A 69 4.99 -4.80 3.49
CA ASN A 69 3.81 -4.59 4.33
C ASN A 69 2.66 -4.02 3.51
N VAL A 70 2.92 -3.03 2.67
CA VAL A 70 1.93 -2.43 1.77
C VAL A 70 1.32 -3.50 0.86
N ARG A 71 2.14 -4.34 0.24
CA ARG A 71 1.65 -5.46 -0.59
C ARG A 71 0.80 -6.45 0.19
N ARG A 72 1.14 -6.77 1.44
CA ARG A 72 0.32 -7.64 2.30
C ARG A 72 -1.02 -7.01 2.64
N THR A 73 -1.02 -5.72 2.99
CA THR A 73 -2.26 -4.99 3.28
C THR A 73 -3.22 -5.01 2.10
N TYR A 74 -2.71 -4.81 0.88
CA TYR A 74 -3.55 -4.90 -0.32
C TYR A 74 -4.17 -6.28 -0.51
N LYS A 75 -3.39 -7.36 -0.36
CA LYS A 75 -3.90 -8.74 -0.47
C LYS A 75 -4.98 -9.04 0.57
N ILE A 76 -4.71 -8.71 1.84
CA ILE A 76 -5.66 -8.93 2.93
C ILE A 76 -6.95 -8.11 2.70
N ALA A 77 -6.85 -6.89 2.18
CA ALA A 77 -8.02 -6.07 1.87
C ALA A 77 -8.87 -6.66 0.73
N GLU A 78 -8.23 -7.28 -0.27
CA GLU A 78 -8.91 -8.00 -1.34
C GLU A 78 -9.62 -9.25 -0.82
N GLU A 79 -8.94 -10.08 -0.03
CA GLU A 79 -9.51 -11.25 0.64
C GLU A 79 -10.72 -10.86 1.53
N LEU A 80 -10.59 -9.78 2.30
CA LEU A 80 -11.68 -9.26 3.13
C LEU A 80 -12.90 -8.85 2.29
N LYS A 81 -12.66 -8.24 1.13
CA LYS A 81 -13.73 -7.82 0.22
C LYS A 81 -14.45 -9.03 -0.39
N GLU A 82 -13.69 -10.03 -0.81
CA GLU A 82 -14.23 -11.29 -1.33
C GLU A 82 -15.08 -12.00 -0.27
N LEU A 83 -14.53 -12.19 0.93
CA LEU A 83 -15.23 -12.83 2.04
C LEU A 83 -16.50 -12.07 2.45
N ARG A 84 -16.45 -10.73 2.42
CA ARG A 84 -17.64 -9.90 2.67
C ARG A 84 -18.69 -10.09 1.59
N SER A 85 -18.29 -10.21 0.33
CA SER A 85 -19.21 -10.47 -0.78
C SER A 85 -19.89 -11.82 -0.59
N GLU A 86 -19.13 -12.86 -0.24
CA GLU A 86 -19.66 -14.20 0.04
C GLU A 86 -20.65 -14.19 1.23
N TYR A 87 -20.28 -13.52 2.32
CA TYR A 87 -21.16 -13.36 3.49
C TYR A 87 -22.48 -12.69 3.12
N VAL A 88 -22.45 -11.62 2.32
CA VAL A 88 -23.68 -10.92 1.91
C VAL A 88 -24.56 -11.82 1.05
N SER A 89 -23.97 -12.57 0.11
CA SER A 89 -24.70 -13.53 -0.73
C SER A 89 -25.35 -14.64 0.11
N LEU A 90 -24.59 -15.30 0.98
CA LEU A 90 -25.09 -16.36 1.86
C LEU A 90 -26.16 -15.85 2.82
N LYS A 91 -25.98 -14.65 3.38
CA LYS A 91 -26.99 -14.02 4.22
C LYS A 91 -28.28 -13.76 3.44
N SER A 92 -28.19 -13.30 2.19
CA SER A 92 -29.37 -13.09 1.35
C SER A 92 -30.12 -14.40 1.08
N GLU A 93 -29.39 -15.48 0.79
CA GLU A 93 -29.98 -16.81 0.60
C GLU A 93 -30.64 -17.32 1.89
N LEU A 94 -29.98 -17.16 3.03
CA LEU A 94 -30.56 -17.50 4.33
C LEU A 94 -31.83 -16.70 4.59
N MET A 95 -31.85 -15.40 4.32
CA MET A 95 -33.03 -14.55 4.51
C MET A 95 -34.17 -14.96 3.57
N PHE A 96 -33.86 -15.39 2.36
CA PHE A 96 -34.85 -15.94 1.42
C PHE A 96 -35.52 -17.18 2.03
N HIS A 97 -34.72 -18.18 2.40
CA HIS A 97 -35.24 -19.40 3.04
C HIS A 97 -35.90 -19.18 4.41
N SER A 98 -35.46 -18.16 5.15
CA SER A 98 -36.03 -17.79 6.47
C SER A 98 -37.31 -16.97 6.34
N ASN A 99 -37.73 -16.56 5.14
CA ASN A 99 -38.97 -15.81 4.96
C ASN A 99 -40.17 -16.65 5.39
N GLN A 100 -41.11 -16.01 6.08
CA GLN A 100 -42.31 -16.66 6.62
C GLN A 100 -43.11 -17.42 5.55
N SER A 101 -43.22 -16.85 4.34
CA SER A 101 -43.93 -17.47 3.22
C SER A 101 -43.22 -18.71 2.65
N GLU A 102 -41.89 -18.78 2.75
CA GLU A 102 -41.11 -19.92 2.28
C GLU A 102 -41.05 -21.03 3.32
N VAL A 103 -40.86 -20.65 4.59
CA VAL A 103 -40.98 -21.54 5.74
C VAL A 103 -42.39 -22.16 5.81
N ALA A 104 -43.45 -21.38 5.58
CA ALA A 104 -44.82 -21.90 5.54
C ALA A 104 -45.05 -22.90 4.39
N LYS A 105 -44.39 -22.73 3.23
CA LYS A 105 -44.44 -23.71 2.14
C LYS A 105 -43.70 -25.00 2.51
N ILE A 106 -42.52 -24.89 3.13
CA ILE A 106 -41.74 -26.04 3.58
C ILE A 106 -42.45 -26.78 4.73
N ALA A 107 -43.18 -26.06 5.58
CA ALA A 107 -43.91 -26.62 6.71
C ALA A 107 -45.36 -27.07 6.37
N ALA A 108 -45.87 -26.77 5.18
CA ALA A 108 -47.17 -27.25 4.71
C ALA A 108 -47.34 -28.78 4.74
N PRO A 109 -46.37 -29.62 4.31
CA PRO A 109 -46.51 -31.09 4.36
C PRO A 109 -46.52 -31.66 5.79
N ILE A 110 -46.06 -30.92 6.80
CA ILE A 110 -46.16 -31.30 8.22
C ILE A 110 -47.41 -30.71 8.90
N GLY A 111 -48.33 -30.13 8.12
CA GLY A 111 -49.62 -29.63 8.60
C GLY A 111 -49.55 -28.31 9.37
N LEU A 112 -48.44 -27.56 9.25
CA LEU A 112 -48.25 -26.28 9.92
C LEU A 112 -48.68 -25.14 8.99
N HIS A 113 -49.57 -24.26 9.48
CA HIS A 113 -50.16 -23.18 8.70
C HIS A 113 -49.89 -21.82 9.36
N GLU A 114 -49.67 -20.80 8.52
CA GLU A 114 -49.45 -19.44 8.99
C GLU A 114 -50.74 -18.84 9.57
N SER A 115 -50.68 -18.36 10.80
CA SER A 115 -51.81 -17.68 11.45
C SER A 115 -51.94 -16.26 10.92
N LYS A 116 -52.98 -16.00 10.14
CA LYS A 116 -53.28 -14.68 9.55
C LYS A 116 -54.25 -13.85 10.40
N GLU A 117 -54.85 -14.46 11.41
CA GLU A 117 -55.81 -13.79 12.28
C GLU A 117 -55.09 -13.19 13.49
N PRO A 118 -55.32 -11.90 13.79
CA PRO A 118 -54.76 -11.29 14.98
C PRO A 118 -55.33 -11.95 16.25
N PRO A 119 -54.51 -12.14 17.30
CA PRO A 119 -54.96 -12.80 18.52
C PRO A 119 -56.04 -11.99 19.24
N PHE A 120 -57.07 -12.68 19.75
CA PHE A 120 -58.16 -12.06 20.49
C PHE A 120 -57.67 -11.54 21.85
N LYS A 121 -57.93 -10.26 22.13
CA LYS A 121 -57.78 -9.72 23.48
C LYS A 121 -58.92 -10.25 24.36
N LEU A 122 -58.59 -11.13 25.30
CA LEU A 122 -59.53 -11.60 26.30
C LEU A 122 -59.72 -10.49 27.36
N PHE A 123 -60.89 -9.87 27.36
CA PHE A 123 -61.33 -9.04 28.48
C PHE A 123 -62.13 -9.93 29.43
N ALA A 124 -61.60 -10.18 30.62
CA ALA A 124 -62.32 -10.90 31.66
C ALA A 124 -63.53 -10.05 32.10
N GLN A 125 -64.74 -10.44 31.70
CA GLN A 125 -65.95 -9.89 32.30
C GLN A 125 -66.11 -10.51 33.68
N ALA A 126 -66.05 -9.65 34.70
CA ALA A 126 -66.34 -10.04 36.08
C ALA A 126 -67.80 -10.58 36.14
N PRO A 127 -68.04 -11.67 36.88
CA PRO A 127 -69.35 -12.32 36.90
C PRO A 127 -70.39 -11.38 37.50
N GLU A 128 -71.40 -11.00 36.71
CA GLU A 128 -72.57 -10.30 37.21
C GLU A 128 -73.32 -11.22 38.18
N THR A 129 -73.39 -10.78 39.44
CA THR A 129 -74.13 -11.42 40.52
C THR A 129 -75.61 -11.05 40.37
N LYS A 130 -76.45 -12.10 40.23
CA LYS A 130 -77.92 -12.00 40.20
C LYS A 130 -78.50 -11.40 41.47
#